data_AF-A0A0F9UAD7-F1
#
_entry.id   AF-A0A0F9UAD7-F1
#
_cell.length_a   1.000
_cell.length_b   1.000
_cell.length_c   1.000
_cell.angle_alpha   90.00
_cell.angle_beta   90.00
_cell.angle_gamma   90.00
#
_symmetry.space_group_name_H-M   'P 1'
#
loop_
_entity.id
_entity.type
_entity.pdbx_description
1 polymer ?
#
loop_
_entity_poly.entity_id
_entity_poly.type
_entity_poly.pdbx_seq_one_letter_code
_entity_poly.pdbx_strand_id
1 'polypeptide(L)' 'MTSNFKHLGPLLEEARTSEICVLCNNFIYKRIYYDESSEKKRKIIFVCKNCLEKD' A
#
# COMPACT_ATOMS: atom_id res chain seq x y z
N MET A 1 10.71 -11.99 4.36
CA MET A 1 10.18 -11.96 2.99
C MET A 1 10.26 -10.50 2.55
N THR A 2 10.40 -10.23 1.24
CA THR A 2 10.58 -8.87 0.73
C THR A 2 9.28 -8.35 0.16
N SER A 3 8.72 -7.33 0.82
CA SER A 3 7.42 -6.75 0.50
C SER A 3 7.28 -6.55 -1.00
N ASN A 4 6.23 -7.13 -1.58
CA ASN A 4 5.94 -7.21 -3.02
C ASN A 4 5.74 -5.84 -3.73
N PHE A 5 6.28 -4.73 -3.20
CA PHE A 5 6.11 -3.37 -3.73
C PHE A 5 7.40 -2.78 -4.32
N LYS A 6 8.49 -3.55 -4.40
CA LYS A 6 9.77 -3.08 -4.98
C LYS A 6 9.68 -2.60 -6.43
N HIS A 7 8.68 -3.07 -7.18
CA HIS A 7 8.43 -2.65 -8.56
C HIS A 7 7.62 -1.34 -8.64
N LEU A 8 7.16 -0.81 -7.51
CA LEU A 8 6.47 0.48 -7.46
C LEU A 8 7.48 1.59 -7.19
N GLY A 9 7.24 2.73 -7.82
CA GLY A 9 8.00 3.94 -7.61
C GLY A 9 7.76 4.55 -6.23
N PRO A 10 8.17 5.81 -6.01
CA PRO A 10 8.00 6.48 -4.72
C PRO A 10 6.54 6.51 -4.27
N LEU A 11 6.34 6.44 -2.95
CA LEU A 11 5.05 6.69 -2.33
C LEU A 11 4.71 8.18 -2.50
N LEU A 12 3.55 8.45 -3.13
CA LEU A 12 3.04 9.80 -3.38
C LEU A 12 2.11 10.26 -2.25
N GLU A 13 1.26 9.37 -1.75
CA GLU A 13 0.25 9.69 -0.73
C GLU A 13 -0.04 8.49 0.17
N GLU A 14 -0.31 8.74 1.45
CA GLU A 14 -0.79 7.76 2.41
C GLU A 14 -1.95 8.34 3.22
N ALA A 15 -3.08 7.62 3.26
CA ALA A 15 -4.24 7.98 4.05
C ALA A 15 -4.75 6.76 4.85
N ARG A 16 -5.10 6.98 6.13
CA ARG A 16 -5.72 5.94 6.97
C ARG A 16 -7.18 5.76 6.55
N THR A 17 -7.63 4.54 6.29
CA THR A 17 -9.05 4.25 6.06
C THR A 17 -9.75 3.94 7.39
N SER A 18 -11.08 3.89 7.38
CA SER A 18 -11.87 3.39 8.50
C SER A 18 -11.89 1.86 8.60
N GLU A 19 -11.25 1.16 7.65
CA GLU A 19 -11.26 -0.30 7.59
C GLU A 19 -10.14 -0.92 8.42
N ILE A 20 -10.42 -2.12 8.94
CA ILE A 20 -9.50 -2.90 9.75
C ILE A 20 -9.10 -4.16 8.97
N CYS A 21 -7.81 -4.47 8.98
CA CYS A 21 -7.28 -5.68 8.38
C CYS A 21 -7.70 -6.90 9.19
N VAL A 22 -8.39 -7.83 8.53
CA VAL A 22 -8.89 -9.07 9.12
C VAL A 22 -7.79 -10.01 9.62
N LEU A 23 -6.56 -9.88 9.12
CA LEU A 23 -5.46 -10.78 9.46
C LEU A 23 -4.76 -10.42 10.78
N CYS A 24 -4.71 -9.13 11.11
CA CYS A 24 -3.91 -8.64 12.24
C CYS A 24 -4.59 -7.53 13.05
N ASN A 25 -5.88 -7.28 12.80
CA ASN A 25 -6.69 -6.27 13.49
C ASN A 25 -6.07 -4.85 13.54
N ASN A 26 -5.29 -4.49 12.51
CA ASN A 26 -4.70 -3.15 12.36
C ASN A 26 -5.41 -2.32 11.29
N PHE A 27 -5.29 -1.00 11.36
CA PHE A 27 -5.87 -0.09 10.36
C PHE A 27 -5.29 -0.35 8.96
N ILE A 28 -6.18 -0.35 7.97
CA ILE A 28 -5.80 -0.35 6.56
C ILE A 28 -5.44 1.07 6.14
N TYR A 29 -4.37 1.18 5.36
CA TYR A 29 -3.94 2.44 4.77
C TYR A 29 -4.14 2.36 3.26
N LYS A 30 -4.72 3.42 2.70
CA LYS A 30 -4.71 3.69 1.27
C LYS A 30 -3.38 4.35 0.94
N ARG A 31 -2.54 3.66 0.18
CA ARG A 31 -1.23 4.14 -0.27
C ARG A 31 -1.26 4.34 -1.78
N ILE A 32 -0.81 5.49 -2.25
CA ILE A 32 -0.71 5.81 -3.67
C ILE A 32 0.76 5.85 -4.03
N TYR A 33 1.18 4.98 -4.93
CA TYR A 33 2.55 4.92 -5.44
C TYR A 33 2.62 5.45 -6.85
N TYR A 34 3.77 6.00 -7.23
CA TYR A 34 4.08 6.25 -8.64
C TYR A 34 4.24 4.92 -9.39
N ASP A 35 3.57 4.79 -10.52
CA ASP A 35 3.68 3.60 -11.38
C ASP A 35 3.69 4.07 -12.83
N GLU A 36 4.87 4.04 -13.44
CA GLU A 36 5.09 4.46 -14.83
C GLU A 36 4.29 3.65 -15.84
N SER A 37 3.95 2.40 -15.50
CA SER A 37 3.19 1.50 -16.39
C SER A 37 1.69 1.79 -16.40
N SER A 38 1.20 2.65 -15.50
CA SER A 38 -0.23 3.00 -15.40
C SER A 38 -0.56 4.29 -16.15
N GLU A 39 -1.72 4.36 -16.82
CA GLU A 39 -2.15 5.57 -17.56
C GLU A 39 -2.16 6.84 -16.70
N LYS A 40 -2.52 6.69 -15.41
CA LYS A 40 -2.59 7.80 -14.46
C LYS A 40 -1.28 8.02 -13.69
N LYS A 41 -0.21 7.31 -14.05
CA LYS A 41 1.09 7.29 -13.37
C LYS A 41 1.00 7.03 -11.86
N ARG A 42 -0.04 6.32 -11.43
CA ARG A 42 -0.36 6.07 -10.03
C ARG A 42 -1.00 4.70 -9.83
N LYS A 43 -0.54 4.00 -8.81
CA LYS A 43 -1.13 2.74 -8.33
C LYS A 43 -1.63 2.92 -6.91
N ILE A 44 -2.89 2.56 -6.68
CA ILE A 44 -3.53 2.64 -5.37
C ILE A 44 -3.51 1.25 -4.75
N ILE A 45 -3.02 1.14 -3.52
CA ILE A 45 -2.97 -0.09 -2.75
C ILE A 45 -3.62 0.14 -1.40
N PHE A 46 -4.42 -0.83 -0.98
CA PHE A 46 -5.01 -0.89 0.35
C PHE A 46 -4.31 -1.98 1.14
N VAL A 47 -3.51 -1.59 2.13
CA VAL A 47 -2.73 -2.54 2.91
C VAL A 47 -2.50 -2.03 4.32
N CYS A 48 -2.44 -2.95 5.27
CA CYS A 48 -2.13 -2.66 6.66
C CYS A 48 -0.60 -2.57 6.84
N LYS A 49 -0.09 -1.67 7.70
CA LYS A 49 1.37 -1.51 7.91
C LYS A 49 2.04 -2.79 8.37
N ASN A 50 1.41 -3.48 9.31
CA ASN A 50 1.94 -4.72 9.87
C ASN A 50 2.00 -5.87 8.82
N CYS A 51 1.06 -5.87 7.88
CA CYS A 51 1.01 -6.81 6.76
C CYS A 51 2.08 -6.47 5.73
N LEU A 52 2.29 -5.17 5.51
CA LEU A 52 3.31 -4.66 4.62
C LEU A 52 4.72 -4.99 5.11
N GLU A 53 4.99 -4.83 6.41
CA GLU A 53 6.33 -5.06 6.99
C GLU A 53 6.68 -6.55 7.14
N LYS A 54 5.67 -7.43 7.19
CA LYS A 54 5.88 -8.88 7.28
C LYS A 54 6.04 -9.57 5.93
N ASP A 55 5.54 -8.94 4.86
CA ASP A 55 5.70 -9.40 3.48
C ASP A 55 7.08 -9.02 2.93
#